data_AF-A0A2N7DQ40-F1
#
_entry.id   AF-A0A2N7DQ40-F1
#
_cell.length_a   1.000
_cell.length_b   1.000
_cell.length_c   1.000
_cell.angle_alpha   90.00
_cell.angle_beta   90.00
_cell.angle_gamma   90.00
#
_symmetry.space_group_name_H-M   'P 1'
#
loop_
_entity.id
_entity.type
_entity.pdbx_description
1 polymer ?
#
loop_
_entity_poly.entity_id
_entity_poly.type
_entity_poly.pdbx_seq_one_letter_code
_entity_poly.pdbx_strand_id
1 'polypeptide(L)'
;MKKHLMIASTLLLVGACSSTQEPQSTPLAENDSVPSWVLMPTHETGLASSSCVQWSGNMAASRAQAIANARADLAAQINTKAMVMDKLVNQQQQEDDTTTSSSSFAQVSKQIAEQSLVGAIPKEVAFARIDDQKQLCALVIMENTKPLFDKLIKESGKKLDPNDEAVLYSEFKTQKAMKELEAELSSAKKL
;
A
#
# COMPACT_ATOMS: atom_id res chain seq x y z
N MET A 1 18.60 68.21 30.31
CA MET A 1 18.82 66.89 29.69
C MET A 1 17.55 66.06 29.87
N LYS A 2 16.67 66.05 28.86
CA LYS A 2 15.31 65.48 28.92
C LYS A 2 14.94 64.97 27.53
N LYS A 3 14.79 63.65 27.43
CA LYS A 3 14.02 62.82 26.47
C LYS A 3 14.15 63.13 24.96
N HIS A 4 14.95 62.31 24.27
CA HIS A 4 14.74 62.00 22.85
C HIS A 4 13.74 60.85 22.74
N LEU A 5 12.59 61.10 22.11
CA LEU A 5 11.66 60.08 21.65
C LEU A 5 11.99 59.81 20.16
N MET A 6 12.67 58.70 19.88
CA MET A 6 12.88 58.19 18.53
C MET A 6 11.88 57.04 18.33
N ILE A 7 10.89 57.27 17.47
CA ILE A 7 10.03 56.25 16.86
C ILE A 7 10.44 56.21 15.39
N ALA A 8 10.95 55.08 14.91
CA ALA A 8 10.97 54.76 13.48
C ALA A 8 11.19 53.26 13.24
N SER A 9 10.06 52.61 12.97
CA SER A 9 9.84 51.61 11.91
C SER A 9 10.67 50.32 11.87
N THR A 10 10.04 49.31 12.45
CA THR A 10 9.91 47.91 12.03
C THR A 10 10.08 47.65 10.53
N LEU A 11 11.04 46.80 10.16
CA LEU A 11 10.91 45.85 9.03
C LEU A 11 11.52 44.49 9.47
N LEU A 12 10.67 43.65 10.08
CA LEU A 12 10.97 42.24 10.32
C LEU A 12 10.66 41.46 9.04
N LEU A 13 11.70 41.14 8.27
CA LEU A 13 11.61 40.15 7.19
C LEU A 13 11.54 38.76 7.81
N VAL A 14 10.32 38.28 8.07
CA VAL A 14 10.07 36.88 8.43
C VAL A 14 10.13 36.06 7.15
N GLY A 15 11.34 35.65 6.77
CA GLY A 15 11.55 34.58 5.80
C GLY A 15 11.28 33.22 6.45
N ALA A 16 10.02 32.93 6.75
CA ALA A 16 9.58 31.56 7.08
C ALA A 16 9.49 30.78 5.75
N CYS A 17 10.64 30.43 5.19
CA CYS A 17 10.70 29.38 4.19
C CYS A 17 10.16 28.10 4.83
N SER A 18 9.02 27.65 4.32
CA SER A 18 8.48 26.32 4.51
C SER A 18 9.49 25.29 3.98
N SER A 19 10.52 24.98 4.77
CA SER A 19 11.40 23.84 4.53
C SER A 19 10.64 22.62 4.99
N THR A 20 9.80 22.10 4.10
CA THR A 20 9.38 20.71 4.20
C THR A 20 10.64 19.90 3.90
N GLN A 21 11.35 19.45 4.94
CA GLN A 21 12.41 18.47 4.77
C GLN A 21 11.78 17.26 4.10
N GLU A 22 12.18 16.99 2.86
CA GLU A 22 11.87 15.71 2.24
C GLU A 22 12.39 14.60 3.18
N PRO A 23 11.60 13.57 3.48
CA PRO A 23 12.06 12.47 4.31
C PRO A 23 13.27 11.83 3.64
N GLN A 24 14.47 12.11 4.16
CA GLN A 24 15.69 11.49 3.69
C GLN A 24 15.66 10.03 4.11
N SER A 25 15.61 9.12 3.13
CA SER A 25 15.72 7.69 3.39
C SER A 25 17.10 7.38 3.97
N THR A 26 17.14 6.81 5.18
CA THR A 26 18.38 6.29 5.75
C THR A 26 18.78 5.03 4.99
N PRO A 27 19.99 4.95 4.41
CA PRO A 27 20.48 3.73 3.79
C PRO A 27 20.68 2.64 4.85
N LEU A 28 20.62 1.38 4.43
CA LEU A 28 20.95 0.24 5.30
C LEU A 28 22.36 0.42 5.86
N ALA A 29 22.53 0.05 7.13
CA ALA A 29 23.84 0.06 7.78
C ALA A 29 24.78 -0.96 7.11
N GLU A 30 26.09 -0.71 7.17
CA GLU A 30 27.10 -1.59 6.56
C GLU A 30 27.02 -3.03 7.07
N ASN A 31 26.55 -3.22 8.30
CA ASN A 31 26.43 -4.51 8.96
C ASN A 31 25.02 -5.12 8.88
N ASP A 32 24.07 -4.47 8.21
CA ASP A 32 22.76 -5.03 7.95
C ASP A 32 22.85 -6.21 6.98
N SER A 33 21.96 -7.17 7.18
CA SER A 33 21.86 -8.36 6.35
C SER A 33 20.39 -8.68 6.14
N VAL A 34 19.91 -8.36 4.94
CA VAL A 34 18.50 -8.47 4.59
C VAL A 34 18.39 -9.21 3.26
N PRO A 35 17.65 -10.33 3.18
CA PRO A 35 17.36 -10.98 1.91
C PRO A 35 16.65 -10.02 0.95
N SER A 36 17.00 -10.05 -0.34
CA SER A 36 16.44 -9.13 -1.34
C SER A 36 14.91 -9.19 -1.43
N TRP A 37 14.32 -10.37 -1.26
CA TRP A 37 12.87 -10.57 -1.26
C TRP A 37 12.14 -9.85 -0.12
N VAL A 38 12.85 -9.46 0.95
CA VAL A 38 12.27 -8.66 2.04
C VAL A 38 12.02 -7.24 1.57
N LEU A 39 12.97 -6.65 0.82
CA LEU A 39 12.87 -5.26 0.35
C LEU A 39 12.06 -5.14 -0.93
N MET A 40 12.09 -6.19 -1.75
CA MET A 40 11.41 -6.25 -3.04
C MET A 40 10.59 -7.55 -3.13
N PRO A 41 9.48 -7.68 -2.39
CA PRO A 41 8.62 -8.84 -2.51
C PRO A 41 7.91 -8.84 -3.86
N THR A 42 8.22 -9.81 -4.70
CA THR A 42 7.56 -10.00 -6.00
C THR A 42 7.21 -11.46 -6.22
N HIS A 43 6.19 -11.70 -7.05
CA HIS A 43 5.81 -13.02 -7.52
C HIS A 43 5.31 -12.90 -8.97
N GLU A 44 5.78 -13.78 -9.87
CA GLU A 44 5.55 -13.65 -11.32
C GLU A 44 4.07 -13.60 -11.71
N THR A 45 3.23 -14.40 -11.04
CA THR A 45 1.83 -14.58 -11.41
C THR A 45 0.84 -14.01 -10.40
N GLY A 46 1.32 -13.33 -9.35
CA GLY A 46 0.53 -13.11 -8.16
C GLY A 46 0.92 -11.91 -7.30
N LEU A 47 0.40 -11.88 -6.08
CA LEU A 47 0.75 -10.86 -5.09
C LEU A 47 1.80 -11.42 -4.14
N ALA A 48 2.69 -10.55 -3.69
CA ALA A 48 3.70 -10.87 -2.68
C ALA A 48 3.76 -9.75 -1.66
N SER A 49 3.95 -10.11 -0.40
CA SER A 49 4.33 -9.18 0.64
C SER A 49 5.29 -9.84 1.61
N SER A 50 6.23 -9.07 2.08
CA SER A 50 7.20 -9.45 3.11
C SER A 50 6.94 -8.61 4.35
N SER A 51 7.19 -9.20 5.53
CA SER A 51 7.20 -8.45 6.78
C SER A 51 8.24 -9.02 7.72
N CYS A 52 8.86 -8.15 8.51
CA CYS A 52 9.84 -8.50 9.53
C CYS A 52 9.35 -8.09 10.91
N VAL A 53 9.70 -8.90 11.91
CA VAL A 53 9.44 -8.58 13.31
C VAL A 53 10.70 -8.77 14.13
N GLN A 54 10.82 -8.01 15.20
CA GLN A 54 11.92 -8.19 16.14
C GLN A 54 11.93 -9.63 16.69
N TRP A 55 13.13 -10.20 16.80
CA TRP A 55 13.30 -11.55 17.29
C TRP A 55 12.91 -11.65 18.77
N SER A 56 11.89 -12.44 19.08
CA SER A 56 11.35 -12.61 20.44
C SER A 56 12.09 -13.65 21.28
N GLY A 57 13.05 -14.39 20.69
CA GLY A 57 13.59 -15.61 21.29
C GLY A 57 12.79 -16.87 20.97
N ASN A 58 11.58 -16.74 20.40
CA ASN A 58 10.71 -17.86 20.06
C ASN A 58 10.41 -17.92 18.55
N MET A 59 10.83 -19.03 17.91
CA MET A 59 10.69 -19.21 16.45
C MET A 59 9.24 -19.24 16.01
N ALA A 60 8.39 -19.97 16.74
CA ALA A 60 6.98 -20.12 16.37
C ALA A 60 6.23 -18.78 16.48
N ALA A 61 6.45 -18.04 17.57
CA ALA A 61 5.80 -16.76 17.81
C ALA A 61 6.24 -15.69 16.80
N SER A 62 7.55 -15.48 16.64
CA SER A 62 8.06 -14.49 15.68
C SER A 62 7.67 -14.85 14.24
N ARG A 63 7.66 -16.14 13.88
CA ARG A 63 7.23 -16.58 12.54
C ARG A 63 5.76 -16.30 12.31
N ALA A 64 4.91 -16.65 13.28
CA ALA A 64 3.48 -16.42 13.20
C ALA A 64 3.16 -14.93 13.05
N GLN A 65 3.83 -14.07 13.83
CA GLN A 65 3.65 -12.63 13.75
C GLN A 65 4.09 -12.05 12.39
N ALA A 66 5.28 -12.42 11.90
CA ALA A 66 5.76 -11.95 10.59
C ALA A 66 4.82 -12.34 9.45
N ILE A 67 4.31 -13.59 9.47
CA ILE A 67 3.33 -14.07 8.49
C ILE A 67 2.01 -13.30 8.61
N ALA A 68 1.54 -13.04 9.83
CA ALA A 68 0.29 -12.30 10.04
C ALA A 68 0.40 -10.85 9.53
N ASN A 69 1.52 -10.18 9.80
CA ASN A 69 1.78 -8.83 9.31
C ASN A 69 1.83 -8.82 7.76
N ALA A 70 2.59 -9.74 7.15
CA ALA A 70 2.68 -9.84 5.69
C ALA A 70 1.32 -10.12 5.03
N ARG A 71 0.44 -10.91 5.68
CA ARG A 71 -0.94 -11.11 5.23
C ARG A 71 -1.79 -9.86 5.36
N ALA A 72 -1.65 -9.11 6.45
CA ALA A 72 -2.35 -7.83 6.61
C ALA A 72 -1.93 -6.84 5.52
N ASP A 73 -0.64 -6.78 5.19
CA ASP A 73 -0.13 -5.95 4.10
C ASP A 73 -0.71 -6.38 2.74
N LEU A 74 -0.78 -7.69 2.45
CA LEU A 74 -1.47 -8.19 1.25
C LEU A 74 -2.93 -7.77 1.18
N ALA A 75 -3.66 -7.82 2.30
CA ALA A 75 -5.05 -7.36 2.35
C ALA A 75 -5.17 -5.86 2.06
N ALA A 76 -4.27 -5.05 2.59
CA ALA A 76 -4.21 -3.63 2.28
C ALA A 76 -3.93 -3.40 0.78
N GLN A 77 -2.99 -4.14 0.19
CA GLN A 77 -2.70 -4.07 -1.25
C GLN A 77 -3.93 -4.42 -2.10
N ILE A 78 -4.68 -5.47 -1.74
CA ILE A 78 -5.92 -5.87 -2.43
C ILE A 78 -6.96 -4.76 -2.35
N ASN A 79 -7.15 -4.14 -1.17
CA ASN A 79 -8.08 -3.03 -1.01
C ASN A 79 -7.68 -1.83 -1.88
N THR A 80 -6.40 -1.49 -1.95
CA THR A 80 -5.90 -0.42 -2.83
C THR A 80 -6.15 -0.74 -4.31
N LYS A 81 -5.90 -1.97 -4.75
CA LYS A 81 -6.20 -2.40 -6.13
C LYS A 81 -7.69 -2.32 -6.45
N ALA A 82 -8.55 -2.67 -5.50
CA ALA A 82 -10.00 -2.51 -5.66
C ALA A 82 -10.42 -1.03 -5.79
N MET A 83 -9.81 -0.12 -5.03
CA MET A 83 -10.04 1.32 -5.19
C MET A 83 -9.59 1.84 -6.57
N VAL A 84 -8.49 1.31 -7.12
CA VAL A 84 -8.08 1.62 -8.50
C VAL A 84 -9.14 1.14 -9.48
N MET A 85 -9.69 -0.07 -9.32
CA MET A 85 -10.75 -0.58 -10.19
C MET A 85 -12.00 0.31 -10.12
N ASP A 86 -12.38 0.80 -8.95
CA ASP A 86 -13.49 1.75 -8.80
C ASP A 86 -13.24 3.04 -9.60
N LYS A 87 -12.01 3.57 -9.54
CA LYS A 87 -11.63 4.77 -10.30
C LYS A 87 -11.73 4.55 -11.81
N LEU A 88 -11.19 3.44 -12.31
CA LEU A 88 -11.22 3.12 -13.74
C LEU A 88 -12.65 2.98 -14.27
N VAL A 89 -13.52 2.27 -13.54
CA VAL A 89 -14.93 2.13 -13.92
C VAL A 89 -15.66 3.47 -13.86
N ASN A 90 -15.44 4.29 -12.83
CA ASN A 90 -16.09 5.59 -12.71
C ASN A 90 -15.65 6.57 -13.81
N GLN A 91 -14.38 6.51 -14.25
CA GLN A 91 -13.88 7.31 -15.37
C GLN A 91 -14.57 6.92 -16.68
N GLN A 92 -14.77 5.63 -16.94
CA GLN A 92 -15.51 5.14 -18.11
C GLN A 92 -17.00 5.54 -18.03
N GLN A 93 -17.63 5.47 -16.86
CA GLN A 93 -19.04 5.82 -16.68
C GLN A 93 -19.34 7.32 -16.73
N GLN A 94 -18.36 8.20 -16.49
CA GLN A 94 -18.54 9.62 -16.75
C GLN A 94 -18.74 9.94 -18.25
N GLU A 95 -18.42 9.00 -19.14
CA GLU A 95 -18.70 9.10 -20.58
C GLU A 95 -20.08 8.52 -20.97
N ASP A 96 -20.68 7.67 -20.13
CA ASP A 96 -21.98 7.01 -20.36
C ASP A 96 -22.93 7.15 -19.15
N ASP A 97 -23.91 8.05 -19.27
CA ASP A 97 -24.80 8.59 -18.23
C ASP A 97 -25.85 7.58 -17.70
N THR A 98 -25.41 6.44 -17.14
CA THR A 98 -26.30 5.41 -16.57
C THR A 98 -25.99 5.10 -15.11
N THR A 99 -26.82 5.65 -14.22
CA THR A 99 -26.75 5.43 -12.78
C THR A 99 -27.33 4.06 -12.40
N THR A 100 -26.44 3.09 -12.16
CA THR A 100 -26.83 1.78 -11.60
C THR A 100 -26.38 1.67 -10.14
N SER A 101 -27.30 1.32 -9.23
CA SER A 101 -27.02 1.04 -7.82
C SER A 101 -26.20 -0.24 -7.68
N SER A 102 -24.87 -0.12 -7.74
CA SER A 102 -23.91 -1.21 -7.57
C SER A 102 -22.94 -0.87 -6.42
N SER A 103 -22.46 -1.89 -5.71
CA SER A 103 -21.46 -1.70 -4.66
C SER A 103 -20.09 -1.42 -5.27
N SER A 104 -19.28 -0.63 -4.57
CA SER A 104 -17.91 -0.38 -5.02
C SER A 104 -17.03 -1.61 -4.77
N PHE A 105 -16.04 -1.83 -5.63
CA PHE A 105 -15.04 -2.87 -5.44
C PHE A 105 -14.31 -2.71 -4.11
N ALA A 106 -14.06 -1.48 -3.65
CA ALA A 106 -13.44 -1.21 -2.35
C ALA A 106 -14.31 -1.63 -1.16
N GLN A 107 -15.63 -1.53 -1.25
CA GLN A 107 -16.52 -1.99 -0.19
C GLN A 107 -16.53 -3.52 -0.11
N VAL A 108 -16.61 -4.16 -1.28
CA VAL A 108 -16.59 -5.61 -1.42
C VAL A 108 -15.23 -6.19 -1.01
N SER A 109 -14.13 -5.54 -1.41
CA SER A 109 -12.79 -6.01 -1.09
C SER A 109 -12.52 -6.07 0.41
N LYS A 110 -13.10 -5.15 1.21
CA LYS A 110 -13.02 -5.23 2.67
C LYS A 110 -13.70 -6.49 3.22
N GLN A 111 -14.89 -6.82 2.71
CA GLN A 111 -15.63 -8.03 3.12
C GLN A 111 -14.92 -9.31 2.66
N ILE A 112 -14.35 -9.28 1.46
CA ILE A 112 -13.66 -10.42 0.83
C ILE A 112 -12.27 -10.63 1.44
N ALA A 113 -11.49 -9.58 1.70
CA ALA A 113 -10.10 -9.69 2.15
C ALA A 113 -10.00 -10.38 3.52
N GLU A 114 -10.95 -10.13 4.41
CA GLU A 114 -11.08 -10.83 5.69
C GLU A 114 -11.28 -12.35 5.49
N GLN A 115 -11.95 -12.76 4.41
CA GLN A 115 -12.22 -14.17 4.08
C GLN A 115 -11.18 -14.81 3.13
N SER A 116 -10.45 -14.01 2.35
CA SER A 116 -9.70 -14.48 1.16
C SER A 116 -8.20 -14.59 1.36
N LEU A 117 -7.68 -14.14 2.50
CA LEU A 117 -6.31 -14.45 2.93
C LEU A 117 -6.07 -15.96 3.11
N VAL A 118 -7.10 -16.80 3.01
CA VAL A 118 -7.00 -18.26 2.88
C VAL A 118 -6.07 -18.68 1.72
N GLY A 119 -6.03 -17.91 0.62
CA GLY A 119 -5.14 -18.16 -0.53
C GLY A 119 -3.71 -17.65 -0.38
N ALA A 120 -3.39 -16.92 0.69
CA ALA A 120 -2.07 -16.34 0.92
C ALA A 120 -1.20 -17.30 1.76
N ILE A 121 -0.16 -17.88 1.14
CA ILE A 121 0.71 -18.90 1.73
C ILE A 121 2.10 -18.35 2.06
N PRO A 122 2.70 -18.72 3.21
CA PRO A 122 4.09 -18.40 3.50
C PRO A 122 5.02 -19.12 2.52
N LYS A 123 5.93 -18.40 1.88
CA LYS A 123 6.91 -18.93 0.92
C LYS A 123 8.31 -19.03 1.51
N GLU A 124 8.77 -17.98 2.17
CA GLU A 124 10.12 -17.89 2.75
C GLU A 124 10.07 -17.42 4.19
N VAL A 125 11.04 -17.86 4.99
CA VAL A 125 11.31 -17.32 6.33
C VAL A 125 12.82 -17.25 6.53
N ALA A 126 13.33 -16.08 6.89
CA ALA A 126 14.75 -15.90 7.15
C ALA A 126 14.99 -14.94 8.30
N PHE A 127 16.14 -15.08 8.95
CA PHE A 127 16.64 -14.03 9.81
C PHE A 127 17.19 -12.89 8.97
N ALA A 128 16.97 -11.67 9.46
CA ALA A 128 17.61 -10.47 8.97
C ALA A 128 18.25 -9.72 10.14
N ARG A 129 19.20 -8.85 9.81
CA ARG A 129 19.70 -7.82 10.72
C ARG A 129 19.45 -6.47 10.08
N ILE A 130 18.72 -5.62 10.79
CA ILE A 130 18.33 -4.27 10.38
C ILE A 130 18.55 -3.39 11.60
N ASP A 131 19.36 -2.34 11.47
CA ASP A 131 19.73 -1.42 12.55
C ASP A 131 20.28 -2.15 13.78
N ASP A 132 21.18 -3.12 13.55
CA ASP A 132 21.73 -4.01 14.58
C ASP A 132 20.72 -4.87 15.36
N GLN A 133 19.44 -4.82 14.98
CA GLN A 133 18.41 -5.66 15.56
C GLN A 133 18.26 -6.97 14.78
N LYS A 134 18.29 -8.08 15.51
CA LYS A 134 17.93 -9.39 14.95
C LYS A 134 16.43 -9.42 14.70
N GLN A 135 16.04 -9.66 13.46
CA GLN A 135 14.66 -9.76 13.03
C GLN A 135 14.38 -11.11 12.37
N LEU A 136 13.14 -11.55 12.43
CA LEU A 136 12.65 -12.67 11.65
C LEU A 136 11.66 -12.15 10.60
N CYS A 137 11.98 -12.40 9.34
CA CYS A 137 11.20 -11.98 8.20
C CYS A 137 10.47 -13.16 7.57
N ALA A 138 9.28 -12.89 7.03
CA ALA A 138 8.50 -13.86 6.28
C ALA A 138 8.04 -13.26 4.95
N LEU A 139 8.10 -14.06 3.90
CA LEU A 139 7.46 -13.78 2.61
C LEU A 139 6.15 -14.54 2.54
N VAL A 140 5.08 -13.86 2.16
CA VAL A 140 3.79 -14.45 1.85
C VAL A 140 3.44 -14.14 0.41
N ILE A 141 2.95 -15.14 -0.31
CA ILE A 141 2.53 -15.03 -1.70
C ILE A 141 1.08 -15.47 -1.89
N MET A 142 0.44 -14.92 -2.92
CA MET A 142 -0.85 -15.37 -3.45
C MET A 142 -0.66 -15.60 -4.94
N GLU A 143 -0.44 -16.87 -5.33
CA GLU A 143 0.00 -17.24 -6.68
C GLU A 143 -1.08 -17.03 -7.76
N ASN A 144 -2.35 -17.28 -7.42
CA ASN A 144 -3.47 -17.13 -8.35
C ASN A 144 -4.47 -16.08 -7.83
N THR A 145 -4.43 -14.90 -8.45
CA THR A 145 -5.28 -13.76 -8.12
C THR A 145 -6.61 -13.73 -8.87
N LYS A 146 -6.79 -14.56 -9.89
CA LYS A 146 -8.01 -14.57 -10.72
C LYS A 146 -9.27 -14.90 -9.92
N PRO A 147 -9.30 -15.92 -9.03
CA PRO A 147 -10.48 -16.20 -8.22
C PRO A 147 -10.88 -15.04 -7.30
N LEU A 148 -9.89 -14.32 -6.76
CA LEU A 148 -10.13 -13.13 -5.95
C LEU A 148 -10.75 -12.01 -6.80
N PHE A 149 -10.17 -11.75 -7.98
CA PHE A 149 -10.69 -10.77 -8.92
C PHE A 149 -12.12 -11.11 -9.36
N ASP A 150 -12.39 -12.37 -9.70
CA ASP A 150 -13.72 -12.83 -10.15
C ASP A 150 -14.76 -12.66 -9.04
N LYS A 151 -14.36 -12.92 -7.78
CA LYS A 151 -15.22 -12.69 -6.62
C LYS A 151 -15.50 -11.19 -6.43
N LEU A 152 -14.50 -10.32 -6.61
CA LEU A 152 -14.68 -8.86 -6.58
C LEU A 152 -15.67 -8.38 -7.65
N ILE A 153 -15.53 -8.86 -8.90
CA ILE A 153 -16.48 -8.56 -9.99
C ILE A 153 -17.89 -9.00 -9.61
N LYS A 154 -18.04 -10.28 -9.24
CA LYS A 154 -19.34 -10.88 -8.92
C LYS A 154 -20.05 -10.16 -7.78
N GLU A 155 -19.36 -9.87 -6.69
CA GLU A 155 -19.95 -9.25 -5.49
C GLU A 155 -20.15 -7.73 -5.64
N SER A 156 -19.42 -7.06 -6.54
CA SER A 156 -19.69 -5.64 -6.87
C SER A 156 -21.05 -5.43 -7.53
N GLY A 157 -21.57 -6.46 -8.21
CA GLY A 157 -22.79 -6.38 -9.01
C GLY A 157 -22.66 -5.51 -10.26
N LYS A 158 -21.44 -5.07 -10.61
CA LYS A 158 -21.17 -4.29 -11.82
C LYS A 158 -21.29 -5.17 -13.05
N LYS A 159 -21.97 -4.66 -14.08
CA LYS A 159 -22.02 -5.27 -15.41
C LYS A 159 -20.88 -4.69 -16.23
N LEU A 160 -19.88 -5.50 -16.51
CA LEU A 160 -18.76 -5.15 -17.35
C LEU A 160 -18.81 -5.98 -18.62
N ASP A 161 -18.39 -5.42 -19.74
CA ASP A 161 -18.14 -6.22 -20.92
C ASP A 161 -16.80 -6.99 -20.79
N PRO A 162 -16.54 -8.00 -21.64
CA PRO A 162 -15.32 -8.80 -21.54
C PRO A 162 -14.02 -8.02 -21.74
N ASN A 163 -14.06 -6.90 -22.48
CA ASN A 163 -12.89 -6.06 -22.73
C ASN A 163 -12.55 -5.23 -21.48
N ASP A 164 -13.55 -4.63 -20.84
CA ASP A 164 -13.38 -3.90 -19.58
C ASP A 164 -12.89 -4.82 -18.46
N GLU A 165 -13.45 -6.03 -18.35
CA GLU A 165 -12.99 -7.01 -17.37
C GLU A 165 -11.51 -7.38 -17.58
N ALA A 166 -11.08 -7.55 -18.85
CA ALA A 166 -9.69 -7.85 -19.17
C ALA A 166 -8.74 -6.69 -18.82
N VAL A 167 -9.14 -5.45 -19.08
CA VAL A 167 -8.39 -4.24 -18.70
C VAL A 167 -8.27 -4.15 -17.18
N LEU A 168 -9.38 -4.28 -16.45
CA LEU A 168 -9.38 -4.25 -14.98
C LEU A 168 -8.53 -5.37 -14.39
N TYR A 169 -8.57 -6.58 -14.96
CA TYR A 169 -7.72 -7.68 -14.48
C TYR A 169 -6.23 -7.43 -14.76
N SER A 170 -5.91 -6.83 -15.90
CA SER A 170 -4.54 -6.39 -16.20
C SER A 170 -4.06 -5.40 -15.14
N GLU A 171 -4.83 -4.35 -14.86
CA GLU A 171 -4.49 -3.34 -13.85
C GLU A 171 -4.45 -3.90 -12.43
N PHE A 172 -5.34 -4.84 -12.10
CA PHE A 172 -5.31 -5.55 -10.82
C PHE A 172 -3.98 -6.27 -10.59
N LYS A 173 -3.33 -6.79 -11.66
CA LYS A 173 -2.02 -7.43 -11.56
C LYS A 173 -0.86 -6.43 -11.43
N THR A 174 -0.97 -5.22 -11.97
CA THR A 174 0.15 -4.26 -11.96
C THR A 174 0.34 -3.60 -10.59
N GLN A 175 1.59 -3.28 -10.23
CA GLN A 175 1.90 -2.45 -9.05
C GLN A 175 1.90 -0.95 -9.36
N LYS A 176 1.91 -0.56 -10.64
CA LYS A 176 2.03 0.83 -11.07
C LYS A 176 0.83 1.67 -10.63
N ALA A 177 -0.37 1.18 -10.88
CA ALA A 177 -1.60 1.90 -10.54
C ALA A 177 -1.78 2.07 -9.02
N MET A 178 -1.19 1.19 -8.20
CA MET A 178 -1.18 1.35 -6.75
C MET A 178 -0.32 2.53 -6.30
N LYS A 179 0.91 2.64 -6.84
CA LYS A 179 1.82 3.74 -6.50
C LYS A 179 1.25 5.10 -6.89
N GLU A 180 0.57 5.17 -8.04
CA GLU A 180 -0.10 6.38 -8.50
C GLU A 180 -1.27 6.76 -7.58
N LEU A 181 -2.11 5.80 -7.19
CA LEU A 181 -3.21 6.06 -6.26
C LEU A 181 -2.72 6.47 -4.86
N GLU A 182 -1.67 5.84 -4.33
CA GLU A 182 -1.06 6.23 -3.04
C GLU A 182 -0.47 7.65 -3.08
N ALA A 183 0.15 8.04 -4.20
CA ALA A 183 0.66 9.39 -4.41
C ALA A 183 -0.48 10.44 -4.41
N GLU A 184 -1.61 10.12 -5.05
CA GLU A 184 -2.80 10.98 -5.04
C GLU A 184 -3.41 11.11 -3.63
N LEU A 185 -3.60 9.99 -2.93
CA LEU A 185 -4.20 9.97 -1.59
C LEU A 185 -3.32 10.68 -0.55
N SER A 186 -2.00 10.54 -0.64
CA SER A 186 -1.06 11.24 0.24
C SER A 186 -1.00 12.74 -0.03
N SER A 187 -1.20 13.16 -1.29
CA SER A 187 -1.28 14.58 -1.67
C SER A 187 -2.61 15.21 -1.23
N ALA A 188 -3.72 14.49 -1.35
CA ALA A 188 -5.05 14.98 -0.96
C ALA A 188 -5.19 15.19 0.56
N LYS A 189 -4.45 14.44 1.38
CA LYS A 189 -4.46 14.55 2.85
C LYS A 189 -3.67 15.76 3.39
N LYS A 190 -2.97 16.50 2.52
CA LYS A 190 -2.19 17.71 2.88
C LYS A 190 -2.94 19.04 2.64
N LEU A 191 -4.18 18.99 2.15
CA LEU A 191 -5.09 20.13 2.02
C LEU A 191 -6.10 20.14 3.18
#